data_AF-A0A838Z511-F1
#
_entry.id   AF-A0A838Z511-F1
#
_cell.length_a   1.000
_cell.length_b   1.000
_cell.length_c   1.000
_cell.angle_alpha   90.00
_cell.angle_beta   90.00
_cell.angle_gamma   90.00
#
_symmetry.space_group_name_H-M   'P 1'
#
loop_
_entity.id
_entity.type
_entity.pdbx_description
1 polymer ?
#
loop_
_entity_poly.entity_id
_entity_poly.type
_entity_poly.pdbx_seq_one_letter_code
_entity_poly.pdbx_strand_id
1 'polypeptide(L)'
;MRKLAILAFFWAIMPTVWAQYSITLKDTRIDIKPVGYHIAGVKDGRPQTNNIGTIITSLNEKEPVSVTGGVKNGIQNFIARTLAKDVNTVPILYHIKKLTIAETRREGGINGRMSLSVSFERIGRNDTISLVNSDVFMDYKRSVVATPNMNNLESVLHQLIVQTLDYFTDWIAINHEKHEALSKGVEITLLPDYTKNDRDTIYYETRKVNWDDFRGRPASVTRYGAAIFSNFGYHSSFKVSKGLIQAYIETRTYMVRGMSWANETAKTDYSLAHEQLHFDITKLVVERFKKKIKAMHAESIEDLNSMIQYEYLESYKEMNRLQREYDDQTRHSIDTFKQAEWAQKVKMWLSEVDA
;
A
#
# COMPACT_ATOMS: atom_id res chain seq x y z
N MET A 1 -70.43 6.93 42.04
CA MET A 1 -69.47 5.83 42.30
C MET A 1 -69.85 4.62 41.45
N ARG A 2 -69.13 4.35 40.36
CA ARG A 2 -68.97 3.02 39.75
C ARG A 2 -67.80 3.10 38.76
N LYS A 3 -66.72 2.39 39.09
CA LYS A 3 -65.49 2.24 38.31
C LYS A 3 -65.80 1.36 37.09
N LEU A 4 -65.32 1.73 35.91
CA LEU A 4 -65.15 0.77 34.80
C LEU A 4 -63.69 0.79 34.37
N ALA A 5 -63.09 -0.40 34.37
CA ALA A 5 -61.67 -0.66 34.23
C ALA A 5 -61.20 -0.44 32.78
N ILE A 6 -60.06 0.24 32.63
CA ILE A 6 -59.32 0.34 31.38
C ILE A 6 -58.54 -0.98 31.22
N LEU A 7 -58.87 -1.74 30.17
CA LEU A 7 -58.13 -2.91 29.74
C LEU A 7 -56.78 -2.43 29.15
N ALA A 8 -55.68 -2.70 29.84
CA ALA A 8 -54.34 -2.50 29.30
C ALA A 8 -54.03 -3.64 28.32
N PHE A 9 -53.93 -3.31 27.03
CA PHE A 9 -53.46 -4.25 26.01
C PHE A 9 -51.94 -4.35 26.14
N PHE A 10 -51.46 -5.42 26.79
CA PHE A 10 -50.05 -5.80 26.73
C PHE A 10 -49.73 -6.20 25.29
N TRP A 11 -49.00 -5.34 24.57
CA TRP A 11 -48.43 -5.72 23.29
C TRP A 11 -47.26 -6.67 23.60
N ALA A 12 -47.54 -7.97 23.51
CA ALA A 12 -46.51 -9.00 23.61
C ALA A 12 -45.47 -8.75 22.51
N ILE A 13 -44.24 -8.53 22.96
CA ILE A 13 -43.05 -8.50 22.12
C ILE A 13 -43.02 -9.83 21.37
N MET A 14 -43.15 -9.77 20.04
CA MET A 14 -43.02 -10.94 19.16
C MET A 14 -41.72 -11.67 19.50
N PRO A 15 -41.73 -13.00 19.73
CA PRO A 15 -40.50 -13.74 19.84
C PRO A 15 -39.74 -13.59 18.53
N THR A 16 -38.46 -13.20 18.62
CA THR A 16 -37.52 -13.33 17.52
C THR A 16 -37.60 -14.78 17.03
N VAL A 17 -38.16 -14.99 15.84
CA VAL A 17 -38.19 -16.31 15.21
C VAL A 17 -36.74 -16.66 14.90
N TRP A 18 -36.15 -17.51 15.74
CA TRP A 18 -34.89 -18.16 15.42
C TRP A 18 -35.12 -18.94 14.13
N ALA A 19 -34.26 -18.77 13.12
CA ALA A 19 -34.38 -19.56 11.90
C ALA A 19 -34.35 -21.05 12.28
N GLN A 20 -35.43 -21.76 11.98
CA GLN A 20 -35.60 -23.18 12.34
C GLN A 20 -34.55 -24.08 11.66
N TYR A 21 -34.01 -23.64 10.52
CA TYR A 21 -32.98 -24.33 9.76
C TYR A 21 -31.66 -23.56 9.81
N SER A 22 -30.66 -24.19 10.43
CA SER A 22 -29.33 -23.62 10.59
C SER A 22 -28.27 -24.64 10.17
N ILE A 23 -27.29 -24.18 9.39
CA ILE A 23 -26.09 -24.94 9.07
C ILE A 23 -25.07 -24.71 10.19
N THR A 24 -24.68 -25.79 10.86
CA THR A 24 -23.59 -25.79 11.85
C THR A 24 -22.36 -26.42 11.22
N LEU A 25 -21.37 -25.60 10.85
CA LEU A 25 -20.09 -26.08 10.31
C LEU A 25 -19.38 -26.97 11.33
N LYS A 26 -19.00 -28.17 10.93
CA LYS A 26 -18.28 -29.12 11.78
C LYS A 26 -16.78 -28.84 11.74
N ASP A 27 -16.10 -29.15 12.84
CA ASP A 27 -14.63 -29.00 12.96
C ASP A 27 -13.87 -30.11 12.20
N THR A 28 -14.23 -30.33 10.93
CA THR A 28 -13.51 -31.24 10.02
C THR A 28 -12.25 -30.54 9.52
N ARG A 29 -11.08 -31.13 9.77
CA ARG A 29 -9.79 -30.54 9.38
C ARG A 29 -9.71 -30.34 7.86
N ILE A 30 -9.21 -29.18 7.47
CA ILE A 30 -8.91 -28.85 6.07
C ILE A 30 -7.49 -29.30 5.77
N ASP A 31 -7.28 -30.09 4.71
CA ASP A 31 -5.96 -30.55 4.26
C ASP A 31 -5.28 -29.54 3.32
N ILE A 32 -5.29 -28.28 3.74
CA ILE A 32 -4.61 -27.16 3.07
C ILE A 32 -3.53 -26.66 4.01
N LYS A 33 -2.34 -26.41 3.47
CA LYS A 33 -1.23 -25.79 4.20
C LYS A 33 -0.95 -24.41 3.62
N PRO A 34 -1.49 -23.33 4.23
CA PRO A 34 -1.15 -21.97 3.84
C PRO A 34 0.36 -21.73 3.89
N VAL A 35 0.94 -21.24 2.78
CA VAL A 35 2.35 -20.87 2.70
C VAL A 35 2.44 -19.37 2.48
N GLY A 36 3.10 -18.67 3.41
CA GLY A 36 3.33 -17.22 3.30
C GLY A 36 2.13 -16.34 3.65
N TYR A 37 1.00 -16.92 4.05
CA TYR A 37 -0.17 -16.16 4.54
C TYR A 37 -0.92 -16.91 5.65
N HIS A 38 -1.79 -16.19 6.36
CA HIS A 38 -2.79 -16.76 7.23
C HIS A 38 -4.11 -16.01 7.16
N ILE A 39 -5.23 -16.70 7.36
CA ILE A 39 -6.53 -16.04 7.53
C ILE A 39 -6.59 -15.41 8.92
N ALA A 40 -6.53 -14.08 8.98
CA ALA A 40 -6.54 -13.31 10.21
C ALA A 40 -7.97 -12.97 10.68
N GLY A 41 -8.93 -12.91 9.75
CA GLY A 41 -10.33 -12.65 10.08
C GLY A 41 -11.29 -12.92 8.93
N VAL A 42 -12.58 -12.91 9.25
CA VAL A 42 -13.68 -13.01 8.28
C VAL A 42 -14.53 -11.76 8.35
N LYS A 43 -14.94 -11.26 7.19
CA LYS A 43 -15.91 -10.17 7.05
C LYS A 43 -17.11 -10.67 6.26
N ASP A 44 -18.32 -10.52 6.83
CA ASP A 44 -19.56 -10.70 6.09
C ASP A 44 -19.95 -9.35 5.46
N GLY A 45 -19.60 -9.17 4.19
CA GLY A 45 -19.91 -7.97 3.41
C GLY A 45 -21.16 -8.11 2.55
N ARG A 46 -21.97 -9.15 2.77
CA ARG A 46 -23.21 -9.36 2.02
C ARG A 46 -24.21 -8.23 2.33
N PRO A 47 -25.01 -7.78 1.35
CA PRO A 47 -26.02 -6.75 1.58
C PRO A 47 -27.16 -7.22 2.49
N GLN A 48 -27.44 -8.53 2.50
CA GLN A 48 -28.43 -9.16 3.39
C GLN A 48 -27.75 -10.23 4.23
N THR A 49 -27.73 -10.03 5.56
CA THR A 49 -27.01 -10.91 6.49
C THR A 49 -27.91 -11.85 7.29
N ASN A 50 -29.24 -11.61 7.29
CA ASN A 50 -30.21 -12.33 8.13
C ASN A 50 -30.34 -13.83 7.80
N ASN A 51 -30.15 -14.20 6.54
CA ASN A 51 -30.18 -15.58 6.07
C ASN A 51 -29.24 -15.75 4.86
N ILE A 52 -29.12 -16.96 4.36
CA ILE A 52 -28.35 -17.29 3.16
C ILE A 52 -29.26 -17.66 1.98
N GLY A 53 -30.58 -17.46 2.08
CA GLY A 53 -31.57 -17.91 1.09
C GLY A 53 -32.61 -18.84 1.69
N THR A 54 -33.28 -19.62 0.85
CA THR A 54 -34.39 -20.49 1.27
C THR A 54 -34.25 -21.91 0.76
N ILE A 55 -34.80 -22.85 1.53
CA ILE A 55 -34.93 -24.27 1.18
C ILE A 55 -36.40 -24.70 1.17
N ILE A 56 -36.72 -25.74 0.42
CA ILE A 56 -38.06 -26.32 0.30
C ILE A 56 -38.23 -27.44 1.33
N THR A 57 -39.17 -27.29 2.25
CA THR A 57 -39.47 -28.30 3.28
C THR A 57 -40.58 -29.25 2.79
N SER A 58 -41.83 -28.83 2.86
CA SER A 58 -43.01 -29.61 2.47
C SER A 58 -43.44 -29.31 1.02
N LEU A 59 -44.70 -29.61 0.65
CA LEU A 59 -45.21 -29.61 -0.73
C LEU A 59 -44.88 -28.35 -1.54
N ASN A 60 -44.73 -27.17 -0.91
CA ASN A 60 -44.18 -25.94 -1.52
C ASN A 60 -43.66 -24.90 -0.51
N GLU A 61 -43.52 -25.26 0.77
CA GLU A 61 -43.09 -24.30 1.81
C GLU A 61 -41.60 -23.99 1.66
N LYS A 62 -41.27 -22.69 1.66
CA LYS A 62 -39.91 -22.19 1.57
C LYS A 62 -39.51 -21.58 2.91
N GLU A 63 -38.47 -22.13 3.50
CA GLU A 63 -37.98 -21.72 4.81
C GLU A 63 -36.58 -21.09 4.70
N PRO A 64 -36.30 -19.98 5.41
CA PRO A 64 -35.00 -19.35 5.38
C PRO A 64 -33.94 -20.23 6.06
N VAL A 65 -32.74 -20.26 5.50
CA VAL A 65 -31.58 -20.96 6.08
C VAL A 65 -30.59 -19.96 6.64
N SER A 66 -30.07 -20.26 7.83
CA SER A 66 -29.01 -19.48 8.47
C SER A 66 -27.74 -20.32 8.68
N VAL A 67 -26.66 -19.66 9.11
CA VAL A 67 -25.47 -20.33 9.67
C VAL A 67 -25.47 -20.10 11.17
N THR A 68 -25.19 -21.15 11.95
CA THR A 68 -25.20 -21.08 13.41
C THR A 68 -24.18 -20.05 13.90
N GLY A 69 -24.61 -19.11 14.75
CA GLY A 69 -23.77 -17.99 15.21
C GLY A 69 -23.59 -16.84 14.20
N GLY A 70 -24.26 -16.93 13.04
CA GLY A 70 -24.13 -15.99 11.92
C GLY A 70 -23.00 -16.36 10.97
N VAL A 71 -23.10 -15.95 9.71
CA VAL A 71 -22.17 -16.33 8.63
C VAL A 71 -20.72 -15.93 8.96
N LYS A 72 -20.51 -14.70 9.44
CA LYS A 72 -19.17 -14.23 9.87
C LYS A 72 -18.56 -15.16 10.92
N ASN A 73 -19.21 -15.33 12.07
CA ASN A 73 -18.64 -16.05 13.20
C ASN A 73 -18.55 -17.55 12.93
N GLY A 74 -19.56 -18.12 12.26
CA GLY A 74 -19.57 -19.54 11.89
C GLY A 74 -18.38 -19.90 11.01
N ILE A 75 -18.15 -19.13 9.94
CA ILE A 75 -17.01 -19.37 9.03
C ILE A 75 -15.68 -19.02 9.70
N GLN A 76 -15.61 -17.93 10.48
CA GLN A 76 -14.39 -17.57 11.19
C GLN A 76 -13.94 -18.65 12.18
N ASN A 77 -14.88 -19.16 12.98
CA ASN A 77 -14.60 -20.20 13.96
C ASN A 77 -14.21 -21.51 13.27
N PHE A 78 -14.91 -21.88 12.19
CA PHE A 78 -14.55 -23.05 11.39
C PHE A 78 -13.11 -22.93 10.87
N ILE A 79 -12.79 -21.88 10.10
CA ILE A 79 -11.44 -21.68 9.54
C ILE A 79 -10.38 -21.66 10.64
N ALA A 80 -10.62 -20.94 11.74
CA ALA A 80 -9.65 -20.82 12.84
C ALA A 80 -9.35 -22.15 13.54
N ARG A 81 -10.29 -23.10 13.53
CA ARG A 81 -10.14 -24.43 14.15
C ARG A 81 -9.61 -25.48 13.18
N THR A 82 -9.88 -25.34 11.89
CA THR A 82 -9.67 -26.43 10.91
C THR A 82 -8.55 -26.16 9.90
N LEU A 83 -8.15 -24.90 9.68
CA LEU A 83 -7.05 -24.52 8.79
C LEU A 83 -5.76 -24.29 9.58
N ALA A 84 -4.63 -24.80 9.07
CA ALA A 84 -3.32 -24.53 9.66
C ALA A 84 -2.98 -23.02 9.62
N LYS A 85 -2.35 -22.51 10.67
CA LYS A 85 -2.07 -21.07 10.83
C LYS A 85 -0.63 -20.82 11.29
N ASP A 86 0.06 -19.91 10.59
CA ASP A 86 1.28 -19.26 11.06
C ASP A 86 1.04 -17.75 11.17
N VAL A 87 0.99 -17.23 12.40
CA VAL A 87 0.69 -15.82 12.69
C VAL A 87 1.75 -14.85 12.21
N ASN A 88 2.96 -15.32 11.86
CA ASN A 88 4.06 -14.48 11.39
C ASN A 88 4.03 -14.22 9.88
N THR A 89 3.02 -14.75 9.19
CA THR A 89 2.84 -14.62 7.74
C THR A 89 1.89 -13.48 7.38
N VAL A 90 1.71 -13.19 6.08
CA VAL A 90 0.84 -12.09 5.62
C VAL A 90 -0.61 -12.29 6.13
N PRO A 91 -1.18 -11.30 6.85
CA PRO A 91 -2.53 -11.40 7.37
C PRO A 91 -3.57 -11.14 6.28
N ILE A 92 -4.47 -12.09 6.08
CA ILE A 92 -5.51 -12.04 5.05
C ILE A 92 -6.90 -11.96 5.68
N LEU A 93 -7.72 -11.05 5.16
CA LEU A 93 -9.14 -10.97 5.44
C LEU A 93 -9.91 -11.81 4.42
N TYR A 94 -10.71 -12.75 4.91
CA TYR A 94 -11.65 -13.55 4.13
C TYR A 94 -12.98 -12.78 4.04
N HIS A 95 -13.16 -12.00 2.98
CA HIS A 95 -14.30 -11.09 2.83
C HIS A 95 -15.40 -11.73 1.96
N ILE A 96 -16.45 -12.18 2.61
CA ILE A 96 -17.61 -12.81 1.97
C ILE A 96 -18.44 -11.74 1.28
N LYS A 97 -18.51 -11.81 -0.05
CA LYS A 97 -19.35 -10.94 -0.90
C LYS A 97 -20.72 -11.54 -1.16
N LYS A 98 -20.79 -12.87 -1.26
CA LYS A 98 -22.02 -13.61 -1.54
C LYS A 98 -21.98 -14.96 -0.82
N LEU A 99 -23.11 -15.33 -0.21
CA LEU A 99 -23.38 -16.69 0.21
C LEU A 99 -24.88 -16.90 0.05
N THR A 100 -25.26 -17.72 -0.94
CA THR A 100 -26.65 -17.92 -1.33
C THR A 100 -26.98 -19.39 -1.54
N ILE A 101 -28.15 -19.81 -1.08
CA ILE A 101 -28.78 -21.10 -1.35
C ILE A 101 -30.12 -20.85 -2.06
N ALA A 102 -30.35 -21.56 -3.15
CA ALA A 102 -31.61 -21.54 -3.87
C ALA A 102 -32.01 -22.95 -4.29
N GLU A 103 -33.25 -23.33 -4.00
CA GLU A 103 -33.81 -24.62 -4.36
C GLU A 103 -35.00 -24.48 -5.30
N THR A 104 -35.08 -25.41 -6.24
CA THR A 104 -36.17 -25.53 -7.20
C THR A 104 -36.64 -26.98 -7.24
N ARG A 105 -37.96 -27.19 -7.28
CA ARG A 105 -38.54 -28.52 -7.45
C ARG A 105 -38.49 -28.91 -8.92
N ARG A 106 -38.04 -30.14 -9.21
CA ARG A 106 -38.08 -30.75 -10.55
C ARG A 106 -38.59 -32.19 -10.43
N GLU A 107 -38.94 -32.82 -11.55
CA GLU A 107 -39.35 -34.24 -11.54
C GLU A 107 -38.27 -35.09 -10.84
N GLY A 108 -38.68 -35.82 -9.80
CA GLY A 108 -37.79 -36.68 -9.02
C GLY A 108 -37.11 -36.05 -7.80
N GLY A 109 -37.33 -34.77 -7.48
CA GLY A 109 -36.82 -34.19 -6.21
C GLY A 109 -36.64 -32.68 -6.17
N ILE A 110 -35.76 -32.24 -5.26
CA ILE A 110 -35.33 -30.85 -5.12
C ILE A 110 -33.92 -30.71 -5.68
N ASN A 111 -33.75 -29.79 -6.61
CA ASN A 111 -32.46 -29.37 -7.11
C ASN A 111 -32.09 -28.05 -6.43
N GLY A 112 -30.98 -28.04 -5.72
CA GLY A 112 -30.45 -26.86 -5.07
C GLY A 112 -29.11 -26.43 -5.64
N ARG A 113 -28.84 -25.13 -5.53
CA ARG A 113 -27.53 -24.54 -5.79
C ARG A 113 -27.12 -23.72 -4.59
N MET A 114 -25.90 -23.95 -4.11
CA MET A 114 -25.23 -23.04 -3.17
C MET A 114 -24.10 -22.32 -3.88
N SER A 115 -23.95 -21.02 -3.64
CA SER A 115 -22.88 -20.20 -4.23
C SER A 115 -22.20 -19.38 -3.16
N LEU A 116 -20.88 -19.27 -3.26
CA LEU A 116 -20.02 -18.52 -2.35
C LEU A 116 -19.07 -17.67 -3.19
N SER A 117 -19.07 -16.36 -2.93
CA SER A 117 -18.12 -15.41 -3.53
C SER A 117 -17.31 -14.75 -2.41
N VAL A 118 -16.00 -14.81 -2.52
CA VAL A 118 -15.05 -14.33 -1.50
C VAL A 118 -14.00 -13.46 -2.14
N SER A 119 -13.78 -12.29 -1.56
CA SER A 119 -12.63 -11.43 -1.82
C SER A 119 -11.57 -11.73 -0.78
N PHE A 120 -10.36 -12.05 -1.22
CA PHE A 120 -9.19 -12.18 -0.34
C PHE A 120 -8.46 -10.85 -0.32
N GLU A 121 -8.30 -10.27 0.87
CA GLU A 121 -7.76 -8.93 1.03
C GLU A 121 -6.58 -8.96 2.01
N ARG A 122 -5.43 -8.37 1.65
CA ARG A 122 -4.30 -8.20 2.57
C ARG A 122 -4.65 -7.11 3.57
N ILE A 123 -4.51 -7.40 4.85
CA ILE A 123 -4.68 -6.40 5.92
C ILE A 123 -3.40 -5.55 5.96
N GLY A 124 -3.54 -4.26 5.66
CA GLY A 124 -2.50 -3.23 5.80
C GLY A 124 -2.57 -2.56 7.18
N ARG A 125 -1.83 -1.46 7.36
CA ARG A 125 -1.87 -0.70 8.63
C ARG A 125 -3.22 -0.03 8.90
N ASN A 126 -3.82 0.58 7.88
CA ASN A 126 -5.03 1.40 8.01
C ASN A 126 -6.20 0.90 7.17
N ASP A 127 -5.93 0.07 6.17
CA ASP A 127 -6.89 -0.38 5.18
C ASP A 127 -6.66 -1.85 4.79
N THR A 128 -7.38 -2.29 3.77
CA THR A 128 -7.27 -3.63 3.19
C THR A 128 -7.08 -3.53 1.69
N ILE A 129 -6.10 -4.26 1.16
CA ILE A 129 -5.80 -4.28 -0.27
C ILE A 129 -6.39 -5.54 -0.89
N SER A 130 -7.31 -5.40 -1.85
CA SER A 130 -7.89 -6.53 -2.57
C SER A 130 -6.83 -7.27 -3.38
N LEU A 131 -6.75 -8.59 -3.22
CA LEU A 131 -5.81 -9.45 -3.93
C LEU A 131 -6.50 -10.18 -5.08
N VAL A 132 -7.50 -10.99 -4.76
CA VAL A 132 -8.20 -11.84 -5.73
C VAL A 132 -9.60 -12.19 -5.25
N ASN A 133 -10.51 -12.40 -6.18
CA ASN A 133 -11.86 -12.89 -5.93
C ASN A 133 -11.97 -14.37 -6.32
N SER A 134 -12.66 -15.15 -5.50
CA SER A 134 -13.01 -16.54 -5.77
C SER A 134 -14.52 -16.69 -5.79
N ASP A 135 -15.05 -17.17 -6.90
CA ASP A 135 -16.47 -17.44 -7.11
C ASP A 135 -16.68 -18.94 -7.34
N VAL A 136 -17.33 -19.60 -6.38
CA VAL A 136 -17.58 -21.05 -6.43
C VAL A 136 -19.07 -21.34 -6.24
N PHE A 137 -19.52 -22.44 -6.83
CA PHE A 137 -20.87 -22.93 -6.60
C PHE A 137 -20.91 -24.45 -6.68
N MET A 138 -21.92 -25.03 -6.04
CA MET A 138 -22.19 -26.45 -6.09
C MET A 138 -23.69 -26.68 -6.26
N ASP A 139 -24.02 -27.53 -7.22
CA ASP A 139 -25.34 -28.09 -7.38
C ASP A 139 -25.49 -29.35 -6.53
N TYR A 140 -26.64 -29.51 -5.90
CA TYR A 140 -26.99 -30.71 -5.15
C TYR A 140 -28.43 -31.13 -5.43
N LYS A 141 -28.71 -32.41 -5.21
CA LYS A 141 -30.06 -32.97 -5.31
C LYS A 141 -30.43 -33.64 -4.00
N ARG A 142 -31.69 -33.52 -3.60
CA ARG A 142 -32.22 -34.22 -2.44
C ARG A 142 -33.70 -34.55 -2.59
N SER A 143 -34.15 -35.52 -1.81
CA SER A 143 -35.57 -35.87 -1.72
C SER A 143 -36.38 -34.76 -1.05
N VAL A 144 -37.66 -34.68 -1.41
CA VAL A 144 -38.64 -33.82 -0.74
C VAL A 144 -38.99 -34.45 0.60
N VAL A 145 -38.68 -33.77 1.70
CA VAL A 145 -38.94 -34.25 3.07
C VAL A 145 -39.32 -33.07 3.96
N ALA A 146 -40.29 -33.27 4.85
CA ALA A 146 -40.78 -32.21 5.74
C ALA A 146 -39.68 -31.61 6.62
N THR A 147 -38.68 -32.42 7.02
CA THR A 147 -37.51 -32.00 7.79
C THR A 147 -36.22 -32.28 7.00
N PRO A 148 -35.70 -31.29 6.25
CA PRO A 148 -34.47 -31.45 5.50
C PRO A 148 -33.25 -31.77 6.39
N ASN A 149 -32.37 -32.66 5.92
CA ASN A 149 -31.14 -33.00 6.63
C ASN A 149 -30.07 -31.90 6.43
N MET A 150 -29.79 -31.14 7.49
CA MET A 150 -28.83 -30.03 7.47
C MET A 150 -27.38 -30.49 7.27
N ASN A 151 -27.05 -31.76 7.53
CA ASN A 151 -25.69 -32.27 7.31
C ASN A 151 -25.30 -32.24 5.83
N ASN A 152 -26.24 -32.47 4.92
CA ASN A 152 -25.94 -32.43 3.48
C ASN A 152 -25.61 -31.01 3.03
N LEU A 153 -26.36 -30.01 3.51
CA LEU A 153 -26.10 -28.60 3.22
C LEU A 153 -24.82 -28.10 3.87
N GLU A 154 -24.52 -28.58 5.08
CA GLU A 154 -23.26 -28.35 5.77
C GLU A 154 -22.07 -28.87 4.96
N SER A 155 -22.14 -30.09 4.43
CA SER A 155 -21.07 -30.65 3.59
C SER A 155 -20.89 -29.86 2.30
N VAL A 156 -21.96 -29.35 1.70
CA VAL A 156 -21.87 -28.46 0.53
C VAL A 156 -21.18 -27.14 0.91
N LEU A 157 -21.56 -26.50 2.02
CA LEU A 157 -20.93 -25.25 2.46
C LEU A 157 -19.45 -25.46 2.81
N HIS A 158 -19.13 -26.54 3.52
CA HIS A 158 -17.75 -26.92 3.83
C HIS A 158 -16.93 -27.03 2.54
N GLN A 159 -17.42 -27.78 1.54
CA GLN A 159 -16.70 -27.95 0.28
C GLN A 159 -16.50 -26.62 -0.47
N LEU A 160 -17.48 -25.71 -0.46
CA LEU A 160 -17.32 -24.39 -1.07
C LEU A 160 -16.23 -23.56 -0.36
N ILE A 161 -16.17 -23.59 0.98
CA ILE A 161 -15.11 -22.89 1.75
C ILE A 161 -13.73 -23.49 1.45
N VAL A 162 -13.64 -24.83 1.34
CA VAL A 162 -12.37 -25.49 0.97
C VAL A 162 -11.95 -25.07 -0.44
N GLN A 163 -12.86 -25.08 -1.41
CA GLN A 163 -12.55 -24.67 -2.80
C GLN A 163 -12.06 -23.23 -2.90
N THR A 164 -12.63 -22.27 -2.15
CA THR A 164 -12.13 -20.89 -2.16
C THR A 164 -10.75 -20.78 -1.53
N LEU A 165 -10.47 -21.53 -0.45
CA LEU A 165 -9.16 -21.55 0.21
C LEU A 165 -8.09 -22.24 -0.64
N ASP A 166 -8.43 -23.33 -1.34
CA ASP A 166 -7.55 -24.01 -2.29
C ASP A 166 -7.17 -23.06 -3.42
N TYR A 167 -8.17 -22.45 -4.05
CA TYR A 167 -7.96 -21.46 -5.11
C TYR A 167 -7.02 -20.34 -4.67
N PHE A 168 -7.21 -19.81 -3.46
CA PHE A 168 -6.34 -18.76 -2.94
C PHE A 168 -4.91 -19.26 -2.63
N THR A 169 -4.78 -20.50 -2.16
CA THR A 169 -3.47 -21.13 -1.92
C THR A 169 -2.68 -21.25 -3.21
N ASP A 170 -3.32 -21.76 -4.28
CA ASP A 170 -2.72 -21.85 -5.61
C ASP A 170 -2.37 -20.48 -6.17
N TRP A 171 -3.26 -19.50 -5.98
CA TRP A 171 -3.01 -18.13 -6.42
C TRP A 171 -1.80 -17.51 -5.70
N ILE A 172 -1.67 -17.69 -4.38
CA ILE A 172 -0.51 -17.22 -3.61
C ILE A 172 0.77 -17.90 -4.09
N ALA A 173 0.75 -19.22 -4.32
CA ALA A 173 1.92 -19.94 -4.80
C ALA A 173 2.50 -19.33 -6.08
N ILE A 174 1.64 -18.81 -6.97
CA ILE A 174 2.04 -18.15 -8.22
C ILE A 174 2.47 -16.69 -8.01
N ASN A 175 1.83 -15.97 -7.08
CA ASN A 175 1.91 -14.50 -7.00
C ASN A 175 2.75 -13.96 -5.83
N HIS A 176 3.11 -14.77 -4.84
CA HIS A 176 3.73 -14.32 -3.59
C HIS A 176 5.03 -13.49 -3.74
N GLU A 177 5.79 -13.69 -4.83
CA GLU A 177 7.02 -12.92 -5.08
C GLU A 177 6.86 -11.76 -6.06
N LYS A 178 5.72 -11.65 -6.72
CA LYS A 178 5.48 -10.74 -7.86
C LYS A 178 4.39 -9.70 -7.56
N HIS A 179 3.55 -9.98 -6.57
CA HIS A 179 2.45 -9.10 -6.22
C HIS A 179 2.87 -8.13 -5.11
N GLU A 180 2.75 -6.84 -5.38
CA GLU A 180 3.16 -5.76 -4.50
C GLU A 180 2.51 -5.83 -3.11
N ALA A 181 1.20 -6.07 -3.06
CA ALA A 181 0.45 -6.21 -1.82
C ALA A 181 0.86 -7.45 -0.98
N LEU A 182 1.69 -8.34 -1.51
CA LEU A 182 2.26 -9.47 -0.76
C LEU A 182 3.74 -9.22 -0.38
N SER A 183 4.29 -8.07 -0.76
CA SER A 183 5.66 -7.72 -0.45
C SER A 183 5.88 -7.63 1.07
N LYS A 184 7.04 -8.13 1.49
CA LYS A 184 7.49 -8.21 2.88
C LYS A 184 8.24 -6.95 3.32
N GLY A 185 8.52 -6.04 2.40
CA GLY A 185 9.26 -4.82 2.66
C GLY A 185 9.77 -4.17 1.39
N VAL A 186 10.59 -3.14 1.60
CA VAL A 186 11.20 -2.32 0.57
C VAL A 186 12.70 -2.51 0.57
N GLU A 187 13.30 -2.60 -0.61
CA GLU A 187 14.73 -2.55 -0.83
C GLU A 187 15.04 -1.37 -1.75
N ILE A 188 15.82 -0.41 -1.26
CA ILE A 188 16.19 0.79 -2.02
C ILE A 188 17.65 0.69 -2.42
N THR A 189 17.88 0.67 -3.74
CA THR A 189 19.20 0.71 -4.35
C THR A 189 19.46 2.11 -4.88
N LEU A 190 20.47 2.77 -4.32
CA LEU A 190 21.00 4.01 -4.88
C LEU A 190 21.92 3.66 -6.05
N LEU A 191 21.55 4.09 -7.24
CA LEU A 191 22.39 3.99 -8.43
C LEU A 191 23.48 5.07 -8.39
N PRO A 192 24.59 4.89 -9.13
CA PRO A 192 25.54 5.97 -9.34
C PRO A 192 24.85 7.24 -9.84
N ASP A 193 25.33 8.40 -9.39
CA ASP A 193 24.79 9.68 -9.83
C ASP A 193 24.99 9.89 -11.33
N TYR A 194 24.10 10.66 -11.94
CA TYR A 194 24.18 10.94 -13.37
C TYR A 194 25.41 11.80 -13.71
N THR A 195 26.21 11.37 -14.68
CA THR A 195 27.54 11.95 -14.98
C THR A 195 27.69 12.47 -16.41
N LYS A 196 26.63 12.55 -17.20
CA LYS A 196 26.74 12.92 -18.62
C LYS A 196 26.40 14.40 -18.84
N ASN A 197 27.42 15.24 -18.93
CA ASN A 197 27.26 16.64 -19.32
C ASN A 197 26.65 16.78 -20.71
N ASP A 198 25.89 17.85 -20.91
CA ASP A 198 25.35 18.24 -22.21
C ASP A 198 25.73 19.68 -22.55
N ARG A 199 25.09 20.24 -23.59
CA ARG A 199 25.39 21.59 -24.08
C ARG A 199 25.14 22.65 -23.01
N ASP A 200 24.08 22.50 -22.23
CA ASP A 200 23.58 23.50 -21.29
C ASP A 200 23.68 23.05 -19.82
N THR A 201 23.89 21.76 -19.54
CA THR A 201 23.92 21.24 -18.17
C THR A 201 25.26 20.61 -17.83
N ILE A 202 25.77 20.95 -16.65
CA ILE A 202 26.94 20.33 -16.02
C ILE A 202 26.51 19.57 -14.78
N TYR A 203 27.01 18.35 -14.61
CA TYR A 203 26.73 17.51 -13.46
C TYR A 203 27.92 17.46 -12.50
N TYR A 204 27.61 17.46 -11.21
CA TYR A 204 28.58 17.64 -10.11
C TYR A 204 29.71 16.60 -10.16
N GLU A 205 29.36 15.35 -10.45
CA GLU A 205 30.29 14.22 -10.51
C GLU A 205 31.33 14.30 -11.63
N THR A 206 31.15 15.23 -12.59
CA THR A 206 32.01 15.27 -13.77
C THR A 206 33.27 16.09 -13.55
N ARG A 207 33.12 17.30 -12.99
CA ARG A 207 34.18 18.24 -12.68
C ARG A 207 33.63 19.45 -11.93
N LYS A 208 34.53 20.21 -11.31
CA LYS A 208 34.25 21.55 -10.80
C LYS A 208 33.84 22.53 -11.91
N VAL A 209 33.09 23.57 -11.53
CA VAL A 209 32.67 24.64 -12.43
C VAL A 209 33.84 25.56 -12.78
N ASN A 210 33.77 26.17 -13.95
CA ASN A 210 34.69 27.24 -14.37
C ASN A 210 33.91 28.32 -15.12
N TRP A 211 34.56 29.46 -15.40
CA TRP A 211 33.88 30.61 -16.00
C TRP A 211 33.26 30.34 -17.38
N ASP A 212 33.72 29.33 -18.14
CA ASP A 212 33.10 28.95 -19.43
C ASP A 212 31.72 28.29 -19.27
N ASP A 213 31.35 27.89 -18.05
CA ASP A 213 30.03 27.36 -17.73
C ASP A 213 29.00 28.47 -17.45
N PHE A 214 29.42 29.72 -17.23
CA PHE A 214 28.51 30.84 -16.90
C PHE A 214 28.10 31.58 -18.18
N ARG A 215 27.23 30.94 -18.97
CA ARG A 215 26.86 31.37 -20.33
C ARG A 215 25.59 32.23 -20.39
N GLY A 216 24.89 32.35 -19.25
CA GLY A 216 23.68 33.12 -19.10
C GLY A 216 23.92 34.62 -19.06
N ARG A 217 22.81 35.36 -18.92
CA ARG A 217 22.79 36.81 -18.67
C ARG A 217 21.91 37.07 -17.45
N PRO A 218 22.22 38.10 -16.64
CA PRO A 218 21.34 38.47 -15.52
C PRO A 218 19.95 38.86 -16.03
N ALA A 219 18.90 38.37 -15.36
CA ALA A 219 17.50 38.60 -15.75
C ALA A 219 17.06 40.07 -15.60
N SER A 220 17.76 40.85 -14.77
CA SER A 220 17.53 42.27 -14.55
C SER A 220 18.83 42.96 -14.14
N VAL A 221 18.82 44.30 -14.11
CA VAL A 221 19.94 45.08 -13.56
C VAL A 221 20.13 44.66 -12.10
N THR A 222 21.31 44.13 -11.79
CA THR A 222 21.66 43.55 -10.50
C THR A 222 22.99 44.11 -10.02
N ARG A 223 23.12 44.25 -8.69
CA ARG A 223 24.36 44.66 -8.02
C ARG A 223 25.35 43.51 -7.82
N TYR A 224 24.92 42.27 -8.08
CA TYR A 224 25.75 41.08 -7.87
C TYR A 224 26.70 40.85 -9.04
N GLY A 225 27.85 40.24 -8.74
CA GLY A 225 28.92 40.00 -9.71
C GLY A 225 28.69 38.76 -10.57
N ALA A 226 28.19 37.69 -9.95
CA ALA A 226 27.90 36.41 -10.58
C ALA A 226 26.73 35.74 -9.86
N ALA A 227 26.17 34.71 -10.50
CA ALA A 227 25.24 33.78 -9.87
C ALA A 227 25.27 32.44 -10.62
N ILE A 228 25.40 31.35 -9.86
CA ILE A 228 25.19 29.99 -10.33
C ILE A 228 23.72 29.57 -10.19
N PHE A 229 23.22 28.89 -11.22
CA PHE A 229 21.96 28.15 -11.12
C PHE A 229 22.29 26.68 -10.88
N SER A 230 22.40 26.28 -9.61
CA SER A 230 22.59 24.89 -9.20
C SER A 230 21.30 24.31 -8.62
N ASN A 231 21.01 23.05 -8.95
CA ASN A 231 19.82 22.34 -8.50
C ASN A 231 20.03 20.82 -8.53
N PHE A 232 19.03 20.06 -8.11
CA PHE A 232 19.05 18.61 -8.17
C PHE A 232 17.74 18.01 -8.64
N GLY A 233 17.81 16.75 -9.07
CA GLY A 233 16.66 15.93 -9.43
C GLY A 233 16.98 14.46 -9.20
N TYR A 234 15.99 13.61 -9.42
CA TYR A 234 16.18 12.16 -9.36
C TYR A 234 15.30 11.45 -10.39
N HIS A 235 15.69 10.23 -10.73
CA HIS A 235 14.88 9.28 -11.47
C HIS A 235 14.65 8.06 -10.58
N SER A 236 13.41 7.58 -10.51
CA SER A 236 13.04 6.39 -9.78
C SER A 236 12.42 5.35 -10.71
N SER A 237 12.76 4.09 -10.49
CA SER A 237 12.07 2.95 -11.08
C SER A 237 11.77 1.91 -10.00
N PHE A 238 10.63 1.25 -10.13
CA PHE A 238 10.13 0.30 -9.15
C PHE A 238 9.81 -1.02 -9.80
N LYS A 239 10.07 -2.12 -9.09
CA LYS A 239 9.58 -3.45 -9.47
C LYS A 239 9.33 -4.29 -8.22
N VAL A 240 8.47 -5.28 -8.35
CA VAL A 240 8.29 -6.30 -7.32
C VAL A 240 9.04 -7.55 -7.73
N SER A 241 9.95 -8.01 -6.88
CA SER A 241 10.73 -9.21 -7.13
C SER A 241 11.17 -9.83 -5.81
N LYS A 242 11.20 -11.17 -5.73
CA LYS A 242 11.57 -11.92 -4.52
C LYS A 242 10.76 -11.51 -3.28
N GLY A 243 9.51 -11.07 -3.49
CA GLY A 243 8.64 -10.62 -2.39
C GLY A 243 9.06 -9.28 -1.78
N LEU A 244 9.85 -8.47 -2.48
CA LEU A 244 10.24 -7.12 -2.07
C LEU A 244 9.82 -6.09 -3.12
N ILE A 245 9.45 -4.90 -2.66
CA ILE A 245 9.39 -3.71 -3.51
C ILE A 245 10.83 -3.23 -3.69
N GLN A 246 11.37 -3.36 -4.89
CA GLN A 246 12.71 -2.91 -5.23
C GLN A 246 12.63 -1.55 -5.92
N ALA A 247 13.20 -0.53 -5.29
CA ALA A 247 13.32 0.81 -5.84
C ALA A 247 14.77 1.08 -6.28
N TYR A 248 14.94 1.60 -7.49
CA TYR A 248 16.23 2.03 -8.01
C TYR A 248 16.19 3.54 -8.22
N ILE A 249 17.05 4.25 -7.52
CA ILE A 249 17.07 5.71 -7.49
C ILE A 249 18.39 6.23 -8.04
N GLU A 250 18.35 6.96 -9.15
CA GLU A 250 19.48 7.72 -9.69
C GLU A 250 19.28 9.19 -9.32
N THR A 251 20.25 9.81 -8.66
CA THR A 251 20.18 11.26 -8.37
C THR A 251 21.06 12.06 -9.33
N ARG A 252 20.73 13.35 -9.45
CA ARG A 252 21.41 14.28 -10.34
C ARG A 252 21.62 15.58 -9.61
N THR A 253 22.86 15.96 -9.39
CA THR A 253 23.25 17.30 -8.91
C THR A 253 23.81 18.05 -10.11
N TYR A 254 23.21 19.17 -10.48
CA TYR A 254 23.54 19.84 -11.73
C TYR A 254 23.54 21.37 -11.66
N MET A 255 24.23 21.97 -12.61
CA MET A 255 24.29 23.40 -12.90
C MET A 255 23.74 23.64 -14.32
N VAL A 256 22.90 24.66 -14.49
CA VAL A 256 22.41 25.10 -15.81
C VAL A 256 23.23 26.29 -16.29
N ARG A 257 23.99 26.09 -17.36
CA ARG A 257 24.93 27.06 -17.92
C ARG A 257 24.24 28.32 -18.44
N GLY A 258 23.14 28.15 -19.18
CA GLY A 258 22.35 29.26 -19.72
C GLY A 258 21.63 30.10 -18.66
N MET A 259 21.52 29.61 -17.42
CA MET A 259 20.94 30.33 -16.28
C MET A 259 22.00 30.84 -15.29
N SER A 260 23.25 30.41 -15.45
CA SER A 260 24.38 30.85 -14.64
C SER A 260 25.13 31.96 -15.36
N TRP A 261 25.45 33.06 -14.69
CA TRP A 261 26.06 34.22 -15.33
C TRP A 261 27.12 34.87 -14.43
N ALA A 262 28.07 35.56 -15.05
CA ALA A 262 29.08 36.35 -14.35
C ALA A 262 29.45 37.57 -15.19
N ASN A 263 29.61 38.72 -14.55
CA ASN A 263 30.20 39.89 -15.20
C ASN A 263 31.73 39.77 -15.23
N GLU A 264 32.39 40.50 -16.15
CA GLU A 264 33.85 40.38 -16.33
C GLU A 264 34.64 40.72 -15.05
N THR A 265 34.16 41.69 -14.26
CA THR A 265 34.81 42.10 -13.02
C THR A 265 34.73 41.04 -11.90
N ALA A 266 33.77 40.13 -11.98
CA ALA A 266 33.57 39.06 -11.00
C ALA A 266 34.31 37.77 -11.38
N LYS A 267 34.95 37.70 -12.55
CA LYS A 267 35.69 36.51 -13.00
C LYS A 267 37.03 36.35 -12.31
N THR A 268 37.00 36.14 -11.00
CA THR A 268 38.18 35.87 -10.15
C THR A 268 38.11 34.46 -9.57
N ASP A 269 39.24 33.88 -9.20
CA ASP A 269 39.25 32.54 -8.56
C ASP A 269 38.46 32.52 -7.24
N TYR A 270 38.48 33.63 -6.49
CA TYR A 270 37.76 33.77 -5.24
C TYR A 270 36.23 33.76 -5.45
N SER A 271 35.74 34.53 -6.42
CA SER A 271 34.32 34.53 -6.78
C SER A 271 33.90 33.19 -7.39
N LEU A 272 34.76 32.54 -8.18
CA LEU A 272 34.45 31.20 -8.71
C LEU A 272 34.32 30.17 -7.58
N ALA A 273 35.17 30.27 -6.55
CA ALA A 273 35.06 29.43 -5.36
C ALA A 273 33.75 29.68 -4.59
N HIS A 274 33.22 30.92 -4.61
CA HIS A 274 31.92 31.23 -4.03
C HIS A 274 30.80 30.47 -4.75
N GLU A 275 30.78 30.56 -6.09
CA GLU A 275 29.78 29.86 -6.92
C GLU A 275 29.93 28.33 -6.86
N GLN A 276 31.16 27.82 -6.78
CA GLN A 276 31.40 26.40 -6.58
C GLN A 276 30.83 25.92 -5.23
N LEU A 277 30.92 26.74 -4.17
CA LEU A 277 30.38 26.33 -2.87
C LEU A 277 28.85 26.24 -2.87
N HIS A 278 28.14 27.08 -3.64
CA HIS A 278 26.71 26.89 -3.88
C HIS A 278 26.41 25.53 -4.53
N PHE A 279 27.23 25.11 -5.48
CA PHE A 279 27.10 23.78 -6.09
C PHE A 279 27.39 22.64 -5.09
N ASP A 280 28.38 22.83 -4.22
CA ASP A 280 28.72 21.89 -3.13
C ASP A 280 27.59 21.78 -2.09
N ILE A 281 26.90 22.89 -1.78
CA ILE A 281 25.69 22.89 -0.92
C ILE A 281 24.57 22.06 -1.55
N THR A 282 24.36 22.20 -2.86
CA THR A 282 23.38 21.39 -3.58
C THR A 282 23.74 19.90 -3.53
N LYS A 283 25.02 19.53 -3.68
CA LYS A 283 25.49 18.15 -3.50
C LYS A 283 25.24 17.64 -2.08
N LEU A 284 25.56 18.43 -1.06
CA LEU A 284 25.32 18.06 0.34
C LEU A 284 23.86 17.69 0.60
N VAL A 285 22.93 18.48 0.06
CA VAL A 285 21.50 18.20 0.21
C VAL A 285 21.09 16.91 -0.49
N VAL A 286 21.66 16.62 -1.66
CA VAL A 286 21.42 15.34 -2.37
C VAL A 286 21.91 14.15 -1.55
N GLU A 287 23.08 14.23 -0.91
CA GLU A 287 23.57 13.15 -0.05
C GLU A 287 22.70 12.97 1.21
N ARG A 288 22.19 14.07 1.79
CA ARG A 288 21.19 13.99 2.88
C ARG A 288 19.88 13.37 2.41
N PHE A 289 19.39 13.73 1.22
CA PHE A 289 18.21 13.12 0.59
C PHE A 289 18.38 11.61 0.45
N LYS A 290 19.52 11.17 -0.13
CA LYS A 290 19.86 9.74 -0.28
C LYS A 290 19.84 8.99 1.06
N LYS A 291 20.43 9.58 2.11
CA LYS A 291 20.46 9.00 3.46
C LYS A 291 19.06 8.82 4.03
N LYS A 292 18.19 9.82 3.88
CA LYS A 292 16.80 9.77 4.37
C LYS A 292 15.97 8.73 3.62
N ILE A 293 16.04 8.71 2.29
CA ILE A 293 15.23 7.75 1.52
C ILE A 293 15.67 6.32 1.78
N LYS A 294 16.96 6.03 1.96
CA LYS A 294 17.48 4.66 2.18
C LYS A 294 16.88 3.97 3.43
N ALA A 295 16.38 4.72 4.39
CA ALA A 295 15.74 4.21 5.61
C ALA A 295 14.21 4.07 5.50
N MET A 296 13.61 4.34 4.34
CA MET A 296 12.16 4.32 4.17
C MET A 296 11.60 2.89 4.12
N HIS A 297 10.41 2.75 4.70
CA HIS A 297 9.58 1.56 4.62
C HIS A 297 8.20 1.97 4.13
N ALA A 298 7.63 1.20 3.20
CA ALA A 298 6.32 1.46 2.61
C ALA A 298 5.58 0.15 2.39
N GLU A 299 4.25 0.23 2.30
CA GLU A 299 3.38 -0.94 2.05
C GLU A 299 3.08 -1.16 0.57
N SER A 300 3.33 -0.13 -0.25
CA SER A 300 3.09 -0.10 -1.69
C SER A 300 4.15 0.76 -2.41
N ILE A 301 4.30 0.58 -3.71
CA ILE A 301 5.07 1.40 -4.64
C ILE A 301 4.51 2.83 -4.65
N GLU A 302 3.18 2.98 -4.63
CA GLU A 302 2.54 4.30 -4.60
C GLU A 302 2.90 5.06 -3.33
N ASP A 303 2.84 4.40 -2.17
CA ASP A 303 3.23 4.95 -0.88
C ASP A 303 4.72 5.32 -0.88
N LEU A 304 5.59 4.39 -1.30
CA LEU A 304 7.03 4.63 -1.38
C LEU A 304 7.37 5.81 -2.30
N ASN A 305 6.77 5.86 -3.49
CA ASN A 305 6.99 6.93 -4.45
C ASN A 305 6.52 8.28 -3.89
N SER A 306 5.38 8.30 -3.20
CA SER A 306 4.86 9.49 -2.54
C SER A 306 5.78 9.98 -1.42
N MET A 307 6.32 9.06 -0.60
CA MET A 307 7.29 9.38 0.44
C MET A 307 8.59 9.97 -0.15
N ILE A 308 9.12 9.39 -1.22
CA ILE A 308 10.33 9.89 -1.90
C ILE A 308 10.07 11.28 -2.50
N GLN A 309 8.90 11.50 -3.12
CA GLN A 309 8.52 12.82 -3.65
C GLN A 309 8.39 13.88 -2.55
N TYR A 310 7.79 13.52 -1.41
CA TYR A 310 7.71 14.41 -0.27
C TYR A 310 9.11 14.79 0.24
N GLU A 311 9.99 13.81 0.42
CA GLU A 311 11.36 14.06 0.88
C GLU A 311 12.17 14.88 -0.12
N TYR A 312 11.92 14.73 -1.42
CA TYR A 312 12.50 15.59 -2.45
C TYR A 312 12.10 17.06 -2.26
N LEU A 313 10.82 17.33 -1.98
CA LEU A 313 10.34 18.70 -1.73
C LEU A 313 10.94 19.29 -0.45
N GLU A 314 11.07 18.49 0.61
CA GLU A 314 11.73 18.93 1.85
C GLU A 314 13.21 19.22 1.64
N SER A 315 13.90 18.37 0.88
CA SER A 315 15.30 18.58 0.49
C SER A 315 15.46 19.82 -0.40
N TYR A 316 14.53 20.07 -1.31
CA TYR A 316 14.52 21.30 -2.12
C TYR A 316 14.36 22.57 -1.26
N LYS A 317 13.50 22.54 -0.23
CA LYS A 317 13.39 23.64 0.74
C LYS A 317 14.68 23.82 1.54
N GLU A 318 15.31 22.73 1.97
CA GLU A 318 16.59 22.75 2.67
C GLU A 318 17.70 23.40 1.84
N MET A 319 17.84 23.00 0.57
CA MET A 319 18.80 23.58 -0.38
C MET A 319 18.62 25.09 -0.50
N ASN A 320 17.39 25.57 -0.75
CA ASN A 320 17.12 26.99 -0.88
C ASN A 320 17.31 27.78 0.42
N ARG A 321 17.14 27.13 1.57
CA ARG A 321 17.45 27.74 2.87
C ARG A 321 18.96 27.88 3.05
N LEU A 322 19.74 26.84 2.78
CA LEU A 322 21.20 26.84 2.92
C LEU A 322 21.87 27.80 1.94
N GLN A 323 21.45 27.84 0.68
CA GLN A 323 21.98 28.78 -0.32
C GLN A 323 21.76 30.24 0.12
N ARG A 324 20.55 30.58 0.60
CA ARG A 324 20.27 31.94 1.14
C ARG A 324 21.07 32.24 2.39
N GLU A 325 21.17 31.29 3.32
CA GLU A 325 21.94 31.47 4.55
C GLU A 325 23.43 31.71 4.25
N TYR A 326 23.98 31.01 3.25
CA TYR A 326 25.34 31.20 2.80
C TYR A 326 25.55 32.58 2.14
N ASP A 327 24.66 32.99 1.24
CA ASP A 327 24.70 34.33 0.63
C ASP A 327 24.61 35.44 1.68
N ASP A 328 23.66 35.34 2.61
CA ASP A 328 23.42 36.36 3.65
C ASP A 328 24.65 36.48 4.57
N GLN A 329 25.19 35.36 5.05
CA GLN A 329 26.31 35.35 5.99
C GLN A 329 27.63 35.77 5.35
N THR A 330 27.84 35.46 4.07
CA THR A 330 29.02 35.92 3.32
C THR A 330 28.85 37.32 2.74
N ARG A 331 27.66 37.93 2.91
CA ARG A 331 27.30 39.20 2.26
C ARG A 331 27.53 39.13 0.74
N HIS A 332 27.06 38.05 0.11
CA HIS A 332 27.24 37.75 -1.31
C HIS A 332 28.72 37.78 -1.73
N SER A 333 29.56 36.95 -1.10
CA SER A 333 31.01 36.83 -1.29
C SER A 333 31.89 37.98 -0.73
N ILE A 334 31.33 39.05 -0.16
CA ILE A 334 32.13 40.17 0.37
C ILE A 334 32.93 39.76 1.63
N ASP A 335 32.38 38.88 2.46
CA ASP A 335 33.00 38.41 3.70
C ASP A 335 33.82 37.14 3.49
N THR A 336 35.13 37.32 3.29
CA THR A 336 36.08 36.24 3.00
C THR A 336 36.25 35.26 4.17
N PHE A 337 36.15 35.74 5.41
CA PHE A 337 36.25 34.91 6.59
C PHE A 337 35.05 33.97 6.69
N LYS A 338 33.83 34.50 6.50
CA LYS A 338 32.61 33.70 6.50
C LYS A 338 32.56 32.69 5.36
N GLN A 339 33.06 33.05 4.17
CA GLN A 339 33.16 32.10 3.07
C GLN A 339 34.09 30.92 3.40
N ALA A 340 35.25 31.18 4.02
CA ALA A 340 36.17 30.14 4.45
C ALA A 340 35.55 29.23 5.54
N GLU A 341 34.80 29.80 6.49
CA GLU A 341 34.06 29.05 7.51
C GLU A 341 33.02 28.11 6.86
N TRP A 342 32.23 28.61 5.91
CA TRP A 342 31.27 27.80 5.16
C TRP A 342 31.94 26.70 4.34
N ALA A 343 33.07 26.97 3.70
CA ALA A 343 33.80 25.96 2.94
C ALA A 343 34.26 24.79 3.83
N GLN A 344 34.74 25.07 5.04
CA GLN A 344 35.08 24.04 6.02
C GLN A 344 33.84 23.28 6.49
N LYS A 345 32.76 24.00 6.79
CA LYS A 345 31.48 23.44 7.26
C LYS A 345 30.87 22.47 6.24
N VAL A 346 30.77 22.87 4.97
CA VAL A 346 30.22 22.04 3.89
C VAL A 346 31.10 20.82 3.65
N LYS A 347 32.43 20.98 3.65
CA LYS A 347 33.36 19.86 3.54
C LYS A 347 33.19 18.83 4.66
N MET A 348 33.07 19.29 5.91
CA MET A 348 32.81 18.43 7.06
C MET A 348 31.47 17.71 6.91
N TRP A 349 30.40 18.44 6.58
CA TRP A 349 29.09 17.85 6.39
C TRP A 349 29.06 16.81 5.29
N LEU A 350 29.72 17.04 4.15
CA LEU A 350 29.82 16.05 3.08
C LEU A 350 30.50 14.76 3.56
N SER A 351 31.58 14.87 4.34
CA SER A 351 32.23 13.69 4.92
C SER A 351 31.37 12.90 5.91
N GLU A 352 30.42 13.56 6.59
CA GLU A 352 29.50 12.93 7.55
C GLU A 352 28.33 12.18 6.88
N VAL A 353 27.97 12.55 5.65
CA VAL A 353 26.96 11.82 4.87
C VAL A 353 27.56 10.72 3.99
N ASP A 354 28.84 10.83 3.63
CA ASP A 354 29.57 9.76 2.91
C ASP A 354 29.97 8.58 3.82
N ALA A 355 30.03 8.80 5.14
CA ALA A 355 30.28 7.78 6.18
C ALA A 355 29.00 7.09 6.66
#